data_AF-A0A2E7XBE4-F1
#
_entry.id   AF-A0A2E7XBE4-F1
#
_cell.length_a   1.000
_cell.length_b   1.000
_cell.length_c   1.000
_cell.angle_alpha   90.00
_cell.angle_beta   90.00
_cell.angle_gamma   90.00
#
_symmetry.space_group_name_H-M   'P 1'
#
loop_
_entity.id
_entity.type
_entity.pdbx_description
1 polymer ?
#
loop_
_entity_poly.entity_id
_entity_poly.type
_entity_poly.pdbx_seq_one_letter_code
_entity_poly.pdbx_strand_id
1 'polypeptide(L)'
;MYALVLTGLVLSPAWWLTLPLLMLAGLTVAALFVLGHDAAHGVLTNDNRLNSVIGHLLLIPSFHIYEAWVLGHNRIHHGHTVRQGMDFVWHPVTVEQYQAMGSLGRLRHRVEWSALGPLPYYLREVWW
;
A
#
# COMPACT_ATOMS: atom_id res chain seq x y z
N MET A 1 6.76 18.32 6.12
CA MET A 1 7.75 17.64 5.24
C MET A 1 7.22 17.47 3.82
N TYR A 2 6.12 16.75 3.58
CA TYR A 2 5.53 16.55 2.24
C TYR A 2 5.38 17.83 1.41
N ALA A 3 4.71 18.87 1.96
CA ALA A 3 4.54 20.14 1.25
C ALA A 3 5.86 20.84 0.89
N LEU A 4 6.90 20.71 1.72
CA LEU A 4 8.23 21.27 1.45
C LEU A 4 8.91 20.55 0.29
N VAL A 5 8.82 19.22 0.25
CA VAL A 5 9.37 18.40 -0.85
C VAL A 5 8.64 18.71 -2.16
N LEU A 6 7.31 18.82 -2.13
CA LEU A 6 6.54 19.23 -3.31
C LEU A 6 6.90 20.64 -3.78
N THR A 7 7.04 21.59 -2.84
CA THR A 7 7.46 22.96 -3.16
C THR A 7 8.84 22.95 -3.83
N GLY A 8 9.77 22.14 -3.31
CA GLY A 8 11.08 21.95 -3.92
C GLY A 8 11.00 21.37 -5.33
N LEU A 9 10.17 20.35 -5.56
CA LEU A 9 9.95 19.76 -6.89
C LEU A 9 9.41 20.78 -7.89
N VAL A 10 8.47 21.63 -7.47
CA VAL A 10 7.80 22.60 -8.35
C VAL A 10 8.67 23.83 -8.63
N LEU A 11 9.40 24.32 -7.63
CA LEU A 11 10.11 25.60 -7.72
C LEU A 11 11.60 25.47 -8.03
N SER A 12 12.22 24.29 -7.87
CA SER A 12 13.66 24.12 -8.11
C SER A 12 13.99 24.22 -9.61
N PRO A 13 14.84 25.18 -10.03
CA PRO A 13 15.31 25.25 -11.41
C PRO A 13 16.42 24.22 -11.71
N ALA A 14 17.01 23.62 -10.67
CA ALA A 14 18.08 22.64 -10.81
C ALA A 14 17.49 21.26 -11.14
N TRP A 15 17.60 20.85 -12.41
CA TRP A 15 17.07 19.57 -12.90
C TRP A 15 17.62 18.35 -12.17
N TRP A 16 18.86 18.43 -11.68
CA TRP A 16 19.50 17.32 -10.96
C TRP A 16 18.91 17.10 -9.56
N LEU A 17 18.22 18.10 -8.98
CA LEU A 17 17.48 17.95 -7.73
C LEU A 17 16.16 17.18 -7.90
N THR A 18 15.65 17.05 -9.12
CA THR A 18 14.37 16.37 -9.38
C THR A 18 14.39 14.93 -8.91
N LEU A 19 15.45 14.17 -9.23
CA LEU A 19 15.54 12.75 -8.83
C LEU A 19 15.52 12.53 -7.31
N PRO A 20 16.41 13.14 -6.50
CA PRO A 20 16.37 12.95 -5.06
C PRO A 20 15.08 13.49 -4.42
N LEU A 21 14.51 14.59 -4.94
CA LEU A 21 13.25 15.11 -4.44
C LEU A 21 12.06 14.20 -4.79
N LEU A 22 12.04 13.53 -5.95
CA LEU A 22 11.02 12.53 -6.28
C LEU A 22 11.08 11.33 -5.33
N MET A 23 12.29 10.85 -5.02
CA MET A 23 12.46 9.77 -4.03
C MET A 23 11.95 10.20 -2.65
N LEU A 24 12.31 11.41 -2.20
CA LEU A 24 11.79 11.96 -0.94
C LEU A 24 10.28 12.15 -0.97
N ALA A 25 9.70 12.54 -2.11
CA ALA A 25 8.25 12.69 -2.25
C ALA A 25 7.57 11.33 -2.05
N GLY A 26 8.05 10.27 -2.71
CA GLY A 26 7.54 8.90 -2.50
C GLY A 26 7.62 8.46 -1.05
N LEU A 27 8.76 8.70 -0.38
CA LEU A 27 8.92 8.38 1.05
C LEU A 27 7.95 9.16 1.93
N THR A 28 7.75 10.46 1.66
CA THR A 28 6.78 11.26 2.42
C THR A 28 5.34 10.80 2.20
N VAL A 29 4.96 10.42 0.97
CA VAL A 29 3.63 9.86 0.69
C VAL A 29 3.43 8.55 1.45
N ALA A 30 4.43 7.65 1.43
CA ALA A 30 4.38 6.40 2.18
C ALA A 30 4.25 6.64 3.70
N ALA A 31 4.99 7.61 4.25
CA ALA A 31 4.90 7.95 5.67
C ALA A 31 3.52 8.51 6.06
N LEU A 32 2.94 9.39 5.23
CA LEU A 32 1.57 9.89 5.46
C LEU A 32 0.54 8.77 5.36
N PHE A 33 0.72 7.84 4.42
CA PHE A 33 -0.14 6.68 4.28
C PHE A 33 -0.13 5.79 5.53
N VAL A 34 1.04 5.51 6.12
CA VAL A 34 1.14 4.73 7.38
C VAL A 34 0.35 5.40 8.51
N LEU A 35 0.49 6.73 8.65
CA LEU A 35 -0.30 7.48 9.64
C LEU A 35 -1.80 7.44 9.32
N GLY A 36 -2.18 7.60 8.05
CA GLY A 36 -3.56 7.50 7.59
C GLY A 36 -4.17 6.11 7.82
N HIS A 37 -3.37 5.05 7.66
CA HIS A 37 -3.70 3.66 7.97
C HIS A 37 -4.01 3.48 9.46
N ASP A 38 -3.13 3.95 10.35
CA ASP A 38 -3.35 3.85 11.79
C ASP A 38 -4.58 4.67 12.23
N ALA A 39 -4.82 5.81 11.58
CA ALA A 39 -6.04 6.58 11.77
C ALA A 39 -7.28 5.84 11.26
N ALA A 40 -7.20 5.13 10.12
CA ALA A 40 -8.28 4.30 9.60
C ALA A 40 -8.57 3.08 10.48
N HIS A 41 -7.60 2.58 11.24
CA HIS A 41 -7.81 1.60 12.30
C HIS A 41 -8.41 2.20 13.58
N GLY A 42 -8.42 3.53 13.72
CA GLY A 42 -8.88 4.21 14.92
C GLY A 42 -7.88 4.16 16.08
N VAL A 43 -6.59 3.88 15.81
CA VAL A 43 -5.56 3.71 16.85
C VAL A 43 -4.53 4.84 16.91
N LEU A 44 -4.56 5.77 15.96
CA LEU A 44 -3.62 6.90 15.93
C LEU A 44 -3.84 7.87 17.10
N THR A 45 -5.11 8.08 17.49
CA THR A 45 -5.51 8.92 18.64
C THR A 45 -6.64 8.26 19.42
N ASN A 46 -6.95 8.76 20.62
CA ASN A 46 -8.06 8.27 21.44
C ASN A 46 -9.46 8.75 20.97
N ASP A 47 -9.54 9.61 19.94
CA ASP A 47 -10.81 10.12 19.40
C ASP A 47 -11.04 9.60 17.97
N ASN A 48 -12.08 8.77 17.82
CA ASN A 48 -12.45 8.18 16.54
C ASN A 48 -12.89 9.21 15.48
N ARG A 49 -13.49 10.34 15.88
CA ARG A 49 -13.84 11.40 14.93
C ARG A 49 -12.60 12.09 14.40
N LEU A 50 -11.64 12.36 15.30
CA LEU A 50 -10.36 12.94 14.91
C LEU A 50 -9.59 11.98 13.99
N ASN A 51 -9.55 10.69 14.33
CA ASN A 51 -8.95 9.66 13.48
C ASN A 51 -9.58 9.61 12.09
N SER A 52 -10.91 9.71 11.99
CA SER A 52 -11.60 9.76 10.70
C SER A 52 -11.15 10.98 9.88
N VAL A 53 -11.13 12.18 10.46
CA VAL A 53 -10.67 13.40 9.76
C VAL A 53 -9.21 13.28 9.32
N ILE A 54 -8.33 12.83 10.21
CA ILE A 54 -6.91 12.65 9.91
C ILE A 54 -6.73 11.64 8.78
N GLY A 55 -7.40 10.48 8.85
CA GLY A 55 -7.33 9.45 7.82
C GLY A 55 -7.76 9.96 6.45
N HIS A 56 -8.87 10.69 6.37
CA HIS A 56 -9.32 11.31 5.12
C HIS A 56 -8.25 12.24 4.53
N LEU A 57 -7.63 13.08 5.34
CA LEU A 57 -6.61 14.03 4.87
C LEU A 57 -5.31 13.34 4.46
N LEU A 58 -4.84 12.37 5.25
CA LEU A 58 -3.54 11.73 5.07
C LEU A 58 -3.52 10.68 3.96
N LEU A 59 -4.68 10.14 3.57
CA LEU A 59 -4.78 9.19 2.45
C LEU A 59 -4.84 9.88 1.08
N ILE A 60 -5.21 11.16 0.99
CA ILE A 60 -5.30 11.92 -0.27
C ILE A 60 -3.99 11.88 -1.09
N PRO A 61 -2.79 12.13 -0.52
CA PRO A 61 -1.53 12.13 -1.29
C PRO A 61 -1.22 10.81 -1.98
N SER A 62 -1.78 9.70 -1.48
CA SER A 62 -1.64 8.36 -2.03
C SER A 62 -2.82 7.95 -2.91
N PHE A 63 -3.78 8.85 -3.14
CA PHE A 63 -5.02 8.63 -3.88
C PHE A 63 -5.91 7.50 -3.33
N HIS A 64 -5.86 7.26 -2.03
CA HIS A 64 -6.75 6.29 -1.38
C HIS A 64 -8.05 6.96 -0.92
N ILE A 65 -9.17 6.33 -1.23
CA ILE A 65 -10.48 6.71 -0.70
C ILE A 65 -10.61 6.10 0.70
N TYR A 66 -10.70 6.94 1.73
CA TYR A 66 -10.69 6.50 3.12
C TYR A 66 -11.74 5.42 3.43
N GLU A 67 -13.00 5.62 3.04
CA GLU A 67 -14.06 4.63 3.34
C GLU A 67 -13.86 3.30 2.60
N ALA A 68 -13.34 3.35 1.37
CA ALA A 68 -12.98 2.15 0.62
C ALA A 68 -11.80 1.42 1.30
N TRP A 69 -10.82 2.17 1.81
CA TRP A 69 -9.72 1.62 2.60
C TRP A 69 -10.22 0.96 3.89
N VAL A 70 -11.11 1.61 4.65
CA VAL A 70 -11.70 1.03 5.88
C VAL A 70 -12.43 -0.27 5.56
N LEU A 71 -13.24 -0.32 4.50
CA LEU A 71 -13.92 -1.55 4.09
C LEU A 71 -12.92 -2.63 3.67
N GLY A 72 -12.04 -2.32 2.72
CA GLY A 72 -11.11 -3.28 2.14
C GLY A 72 -10.10 -3.78 3.16
N HIS A 73 -9.41 -2.87 3.82
CA HIS A 73 -8.33 -3.20 4.73
C HIS A 73 -8.84 -3.77 6.06
N ASN A 74 -9.78 -3.09 6.74
CA ASN A 74 -10.18 -3.51 8.09
C ASN A 74 -11.19 -4.66 8.08
N ARG A 75 -12.17 -4.64 7.16
CA ARG A 75 -13.26 -5.62 7.18
C ARG A 75 -12.96 -6.85 6.33
N ILE A 76 -12.32 -6.66 5.18
CA ILE A 76 -12.05 -7.75 4.25
C ILE A 76 -10.68 -8.37 4.54
N HIS A 77 -9.60 -7.62 4.35
CA HIS A 77 -8.23 -8.13 4.50
C HIS A 77 -7.91 -8.58 5.93
N HIS A 78 -8.07 -7.71 6.94
CA HIS A 78 -7.82 -8.11 8.33
C HIS A 78 -8.88 -9.08 8.89
N GLY A 79 -10.11 -9.03 8.38
CA GLY A 79 -11.16 -9.97 8.77
C GLY A 79 -10.94 -11.39 8.22
N HIS A 80 -10.19 -11.52 7.12
CA HIS A 80 -10.07 -12.77 6.37
C HIS A 80 -8.65 -13.01 5.86
N THR A 81 -7.62 -12.56 6.58
CA THR A 81 -6.23 -12.54 6.11
C THR A 81 -5.79 -13.87 5.51
N VAL A 82 -5.32 -13.83 4.26
CA VAL A 82 -4.86 -15.00 3.49
C VAL A 82 -5.96 -16.06 3.23
N ARG A 83 -7.24 -15.70 3.39
CA ARG A 83 -8.35 -16.59 3.08
C ARG A 83 -8.74 -16.45 1.61
N GLN A 84 -8.52 -17.54 0.86
CA GLN A 84 -8.86 -17.63 -0.54
C GLN A 84 -10.36 -17.31 -0.79
N GLY A 85 -10.62 -16.47 -1.79
CA GLY A 85 -11.97 -16.03 -2.17
C GLY A 85 -12.55 -14.93 -1.28
N MET A 86 -11.80 -14.46 -0.27
CA MET A 86 -12.23 -13.37 0.62
C MET A 86 -11.23 -12.22 0.65
N ASP A 87 -9.97 -12.50 1.00
CA ASP A 87 -8.93 -11.46 1.10
C ASP A 87 -8.33 -11.12 -0.27
N PHE A 88 -8.61 -9.91 -0.76
CA PHE A 88 -8.16 -9.45 -2.08
C PHE A 88 -6.67 -9.14 -2.18
N VAL A 89 -5.93 -9.07 -1.06
CA VAL A 89 -4.53 -8.65 -1.07
C VAL A 89 -3.60 -9.81 -1.38
N TRP A 90 -3.73 -10.95 -0.70
CA TRP A 90 -2.77 -12.04 -0.85
C TRP A 90 -3.44 -13.41 -0.76
N HIS A 91 -3.53 -14.09 -1.90
CA HIS A 91 -4.27 -15.33 -2.01
C HIS A 91 -3.33 -16.54 -2.03
N PRO A 92 -3.50 -17.53 -1.13
CA PRO A 92 -2.82 -18.80 -1.27
C PRO A 92 -3.40 -19.56 -2.47
N VAL A 93 -2.54 -20.33 -3.12
CA VAL A 93 -2.98 -21.32 -4.11
C VAL A 93 -3.19 -22.67 -3.43
N THR A 94 -4.13 -23.44 -3.94
CA THR A 94 -4.35 -24.84 -3.52
C THR A 94 -3.18 -25.72 -3.95
N VAL A 95 -3.07 -26.90 -3.34
CA VAL A 95 -2.03 -27.88 -3.68
C VAL A 95 -2.16 -28.29 -5.14
N GLU A 96 -3.38 -28.49 -5.61
CA GLU A 96 -3.71 -28.88 -6.99
C GLU A 96 -3.29 -27.78 -7.97
N GLN A 97 -3.59 -26.51 -7.65
CA GLN A 97 -3.17 -25.37 -8.46
C GLN A 97 -1.64 -25.28 -8.53
N TYR A 98 -0.94 -25.43 -7.41
CA TYR A 98 0.52 -25.39 -7.39
C TYR A 98 1.15 -26.56 -8.17
N GLN A 99 0.58 -27.76 -8.07
CA GLN A 99 1.03 -28.93 -8.83
C GLN A 99 0.81 -28.74 -10.34
N ALA A 100 -0.29 -28.10 -10.73
CA ALA A 100 -0.57 -27.76 -12.13
C ALA A 100 0.35 -26.67 -12.69
N MET A 101 1.05 -25.89 -11.86
CA MET A 101 2.00 -24.88 -12.33
C MET A 101 3.24 -25.52 -12.98
N GLY A 102 3.64 -24.98 -14.13
CA GLY A 102 4.96 -25.23 -14.71
C GLY A 102 6.11 -24.63 -13.87
N SER A 103 7.36 -24.92 -14.25
CA SER A 103 8.57 -24.50 -13.53
C SER A 103 8.64 -22.99 -13.29
N LEU A 104 8.31 -22.17 -14.30
CA LEU A 104 8.29 -20.72 -14.19
C LEU A 104 7.18 -20.22 -13.24
N GLY A 105 5.99 -20.83 -13.28
CA GLY A 105 4.89 -20.48 -12.38
C GLY A 105 5.24 -20.76 -10.91
N ARG A 106 5.88 -21.91 -10.65
CA ARG A 106 6.36 -22.25 -9.30
C ARG A 106 7.50 -21.34 -8.85
N LEU A 107 8.41 -20.94 -9.74
CA LEU A 107 9.46 -19.97 -9.41
C LEU A 107 8.85 -18.62 -9.03
N ARG A 108 7.92 -18.09 -9.84
CA ARG A 108 7.19 -16.85 -9.54
C ARG A 108 6.51 -16.94 -8.19
N HIS A 109 5.76 -18.01 -7.94
CA HIS A 109 5.09 -18.24 -6.65
C HIS A 109 6.09 -18.18 -5.49
N ARG A 110 7.26 -18.84 -5.59
CA ARG A 110 8.29 -18.79 -4.53
C ARG A 110 8.85 -17.38 -4.32
N VAL A 111 9.06 -16.61 -5.39
CA VAL A 111 9.54 -15.22 -5.30
C VAL A 111 8.48 -14.34 -4.63
N GLU A 112 7.24 -14.42 -5.10
CA GLU A 112 6.10 -13.66 -4.57
C GLU A 112 5.85 -14.00 -3.10
N TRP A 113 6.08 -15.23 -2.65
CA TRP A 113 5.95 -15.62 -1.24
C TRP A 113 7.24 -15.47 -0.41
N SER A 114 8.28 -14.82 -0.95
CA SER A 114 9.53 -14.53 -0.23
C SER A 114 9.52 -13.11 0.36
N ALA A 115 10.57 -12.76 1.11
CA ALA A 115 10.75 -11.40 1.65
C ALA A 115 10.82 -10.31 0.55
N LEU A 116 11.25 -10.69 -0.67
CA LEU A 116 11.27 -9.77 -1.82
C LEU A 116 9.93 -9.71 -2.54
N GLY A 117 8.98 -10.56 -2.16
CA GLY A 117 7.72 -10.80 -2.84
C GLY A 117 6.69 -9.67 -2.85
N PRO A 118 6.57 -8.82 -1.81
CA PRO A 118 5.56 -7.76 -1.78
C PRO A 118 5.59 -6.81 -2.97
N LEU A 119 6.77 -6.35 -3.38
CA LEU A 119 6.91 -5.46 -4.52
C LEU A 119 6.50 -6.10 -5.86
N PRO A 120 7.08 -7.25 -6.29
CA PRO A 120 6.71 -7.88 -7.56
C PRO A 120 5.27 -8.40 -7.56
N TYR A 121 4.74 -8.88 -6.44
CA TYR A 121 3.33 -9.28 -6.33
C TYR A 121 2.42 -8.08 -6.54
N TYR A 122 2.64 -6.98 -5.80
CA TYR A 122 1.84 -5.77 -5.91
C TYR A 122 1.84 -5.20 -7.33
N LEU A 123 3.01 -5.12 -7.96
CA LEU A 123 3.14 -4.62 -9.34
C LEU A 123 2.42 -5.48 -10.38
N ARG A 124 2.14 -6.75 -10.09
CA ARG A 124 1.50 -7.67 -11.04
C ARG A 124 0.01 -7.86 -10.78
N GLU A 125 -0.39 -8.01 -9.52
CA GLU A 125 -1.75 -8.41 -9.13
C GLU A 125 -2.60 -7.27 -8.58
N VAL A 126 -1.98 -6.18 -8.10
CA VAL A 126 -2.71 -5.09 -7.42
C VAL A 126 -2.71 -3.81 -8.26
N TRP A 127 -1.62 -3.53 -8.97
CA TRP A 127 -1.48 -2.29 -9.74
C TRP A 127 -2.19 -2.30 -11.11
N TRP A 128 -2.49 -3.47 -11.67
CA TRP A 128 -3.14 -3.67 -12.97
C TRP A 128 -4.43 -4.46 -12.81
#